data_AF-A0ABC9W483-F1
#
_entry.id   AF-A0ABC9W483-F1
#
_cell.length_a   1.000
_cell.length_b   1.000
_cell.length_c   1.000
_cell.angle_alpha   90.00
_cell.angle_beta   90.00
_cell.angle_gamma   90.00
#
_symmetry.space_group_name_H-M   'P 1'
#
loop_
_entity.id
_entity.type
_entity.pdbx_description
1 polymer ?
#
loop_
_entity_poly.entity_id
_entity_poly.type
_entity_poly.pdbx_seq_one_letter_code
_entity_poly.pdbx_strand_id
1 'polypeptide(L)'
;MLDLVLTDKEGLVGDVKLKGSLGCTDHEMVAFKILRAARRGHSKLTTLDFRRADFGLFRDLLGRVPWDKALEGRGAQDSWLIFKGHLLQAQEQCIPAMRKSSKNTRRPAWMNKELLGKVKQKKEAYGG
;
A
#
# COMPACT_ATOMS: atom_id res chain seq x y z
N MET A 1 -5.53 -21.47 20.34
CA MET A 1 -5.54 -21.37 18.86
C MET A 1 -4.09 -21.22 18.37
N LEU A 2 -3.70 -21.72 17.18
CA LEU A 2 -2.31 -21.66 16.72
C LEU A 2 -2.04 -20.39 15.90
N ASP A 3 -0.87 -19.78 16.12
CA ASP A 3 -0.37 -18.63 15.36
C ASP A 3 0.73 -19.08 14.39
N LEU A 4 0.56 -18.83 13.09
CA LEU A 4 1.42 -19.34 12.02
C LEU A 4 2.06 -18.22 11.21
N VAL A 5 3.35 -18.38 10.86
CA VAL A 5 4.07 -17.53 9.90
C VAL A 5 4.46 -18.40 8.71
N LEU A 6 3.89 -18.13 7.54
CA LEU A 6 4.15 -18.86 6.30
C LEU A 6 5.05 -18.03 5.37
N THR A 7 6.01 -18.68 4.71
CA THR A 7 6.91 -18.06 3.73
C THR A 7 7.05 -18.97 2.51
N ASP A 8 7.11 -18.37 1.32
CA ASP A 8 7.38 -19.05 0.04
C ASP A 8 8.88 -19.22 -0.23
N LYS A 9 9.73 -18.61 0.61
CA LYS A 9 11.19 -18.57 0.47
C LYS A 9 11.88 -18.98 1.76
N GLU A 10 12.77 -19.95 1.65
CA GLU A 10 13.64 -20.38 2.74
C GLU A 10 14.57 -19.23 3.15
N GLY A 11 14.79 -19.07 4.46
CA GLY A 11 15.66 -18.04 5.01
C GLY A 11 15.13 -16.60 4.93
N LEU A 12 13.92 -16.37 4.41
CA LEU A 12 13.31 -15.04 4.39
C LEU A 12 12.90 -14.56 5.78
N VAL A 13 12.53 -15.49 6.66
CA VAL A 13 12.10 -15.23 8.03
C VAL A 13 13.16 -15.75 8.99
N GLY A 14 13.62 -14.91 9.91
CA GLY A 14 14.56 -15.28 10.98
C GLY A 14 14.16 -14.66 12.32
N ASP A 15 14.86 -15.02 13.39
CA ASP A 15 14.67 -14.46 14.75
C ASP A 15 13.21 -14.49 15.24
N VAL A 16 12.53 -15.62 15.04
CA VAL A 16 11.14 -15.83 15.48
C VAL A 16 11.11 -15.99 17.00
N LYS A 17 10.29 -15.18 17.68
CA LYS A 17 10.15 -15.13 19.14
C LYS A 17 8.70 -14.87 19.53
N LEU A 18 8.27 -15.41 20.65
CA LEU A 18 7.05 -14.99 21.31
C LEU A 18 7.34 -13.76 22.17
N LYS A 19 6.40 -12.81 22.21
CA LYS A 19 6.60 -11.49 22.82
C LYS A 19 5.57 -11.16 23.92
N GLY A 20 4.78 -12.14 24.37
CA GLY A 20 3.72 -11.94 25.35
C GLY A 20 2.35 -11.71 24.71
N SER A 21 1.31 -11.88 25.51
CA SER A 21 -0.07 -11.56 25.12
C SER A 21 -0.30 -10.06 24.95
N LEU A 22 -1.23 -9.72 24.06
CA LEU A 22 -1.64 -8.34 23.81
C LEU A 22 -3.00 -8.11 24.51
N GLY A 23 -2.96 -7.76 25.80
CA GLY A 23 -4.17 -7.62 26.62
C GLY A 23 -4.65 -8.95 27.22
N CYS A 24 -5.96 -9.16 27.36
CA CYS A 24 -6.55 -10.40 27.90
C CYS A 24 -6.77 -11.50 26.84
N THR A 25 -6.10 -11.43 25.69
CA THR A 25 -6.22 -12.46 24.66
C THR A 25 -5.45 -13.71 25.06
N ASP A 26 -5.98 -14.87 24.69
CA ASP A 26 -5.29 -16.16 24.76
C ASP A 26 -4.17 -16.32 23.71
N HIS A 27 -3.97 -15.30 22.87
CA HIS A 27 -2.95 -15.23 21.82
C HIS A 27 -1.65 -14.55 22.27
N GLU A 28 -0.53 -15.16 21.87
CA GLU A 28 0.82 -14.66 22.08
C GLU A 28 1.34 -13.95 20.82
N MET A 29 1.93 -12.77 20.97
CA MET A 29 2.53 -12.07 19.84
C MET A 29 3.73 -12.84 19.28
N VAL A 30 3.68 -13.19 18.00
CA VAL A 30 4.85 -13.70 17.27
C VAL A 30 5.63 -12.54 16.65
N ALA A 31 6.86 -12.33 17.09
CA ALA A 31 7.81 -11.38 16.53
C ALA A 31 8.84 -12.12 15.68
N PHE A 32 9.15 -11.62 14.49
CA PHE A 32 10.16 -12.19 13.61
C PHE A 32 10.83 -11.10 12.78
N LYS A 33 11.98 -11.43 12.19
CA LYS A 33 12.72 -10.59 11.26
C LYS A 33 12.50 -11.09 9.83
N ILE A 34 12.15 -10.18 8.93
CA ILE A 34 12.17 -10.44 7.49
C ILE A 34 13.55 -10.06 6.97
N LEU A 35 14.35 -11.06 6.58
CA LEU A 35 15.67 -10.88 6.03
C LEU A 35 15.55 -10.46 4.56
N ARG A 36 15.73 -9.17 4.29
CA ARG A 36 15.79 -8.61 2.94
C ARG A 36 17.09 -7.84 2.74
N ALA A 37 17.83 -8.19 1.68
CA ALA A 37 18.90 -7.35 1.17
C ALA A 37 18.29 -6.07 0.58
N ALA A 38 18.19 -5.02 1.39
CA ALA A 38 17.59 -3.76 0.97
C ALA A 38 18.58 -2.96 0.09
N ARG A 39 18.56 -3.16 -1.23
CA ARG A 39 19.01 -2.09 -2.14
C ARG A 39 17.95 -1.00 -2.10
N ARG A 40 18.19 0.06 -1.34
CA ARG A 40 17.33 1.25 -1.32
C ARG A 40 17.52 2.01 -2.63
N GLY A 41 16.89 1.53 -3.70
CA GLY A 41 16.74 2.30 -4.92
C GLY A 41 15.92 3.55 -4.58
N HIS A 42 16.40 4.73 -4.99
CA HIS A 42 15.53 5.89 -5.10
C HIS A 42 14.55 5.65 -6.25
N SER A 43 13.54 4.80 -6.04
CA SER A 43 12.44 4.73 -6.97
C SER A 43 11.71 6.06 -6.87
N LYS A 44 11.84 6.87 -7.92
CA LYS A 44 10.97 8.03 -8.15
C LYS A 44 9.57 7.46 -8.39
N LEU A 45 8.89 7.04 -7.33
CA LEU A 45 7.55 6.50 -7.43
C LEU A 45 6.62 7.67 -7.78
N THR A 46 6.18 7.70 -9.02
CA THR A 46 5.12 8.58 -9.47
C THR A 46 3.80 8.02 -8.93
N THR A 47 3.07 8.81 -8.15
CA THR A 47 1.73 8.45 -7.68
C THR A 47 0.73 9.45 -8.21
N LEU A 48 -0.52 9.04 -8.41
CA LEU A 48 -1.58 9.95 -8.83
C LEU A 48 -2.01 10.85 -7.66
N ASP A 49 -2.17 12.14 -7.92
CA ASP A 49 -2.62 13.13 -6.95
C ASP A 49 -4.12 13.36 -7.05
N PHE A 50 -4.89 12.45 -6.44
CA PHE A 50 -6.35 12.50 -6.42
C PHE A 50 -6.92 13.78 -5.75
N ARG A 51 -6.12 14.51 -4.95
CA ARG A 51 -6.55 15.78 -4.38
C ARG A 51 -6.69 16.88 -5.43
N ARG A 52 -5.97 16.75 -6.54
CA ARG A 52 -5.97 17.69 -7.67
C ARG A 52 -6.69 17.14 -8.89
N ALA A 53 -7.43 16.04 -8.73
CA ALA A 53 -8.17 15.43 -9.82
C ALA A 53 -9.33 16.34 -10.24
N ASP A 54 -9.55 16.44 -11.55
CA ASP A 54 -10.79 16.99 -12.09
C ASP A 54 -11.84 15.88 -12.21
N PHE A 55 -12.65 15.73 -11.16
CA PHE A 55 -13.73 14.74 -11.14
C PHE A 55 -14.88 15.08 -12.09
N GLY A 56 -15.05 16.35 -12.46
CA GLY A 56 -16.04 16.78 -13.43
C GLY A 56 -15.69 16.23 -14.82
N LEU A 57 -14.47 16.52 -15.27
CA LEU A 57 -13.95 15.98 -16.52
C LEU A 57 -13.90 14.45 -16.53
N PHE A 58 -13.50 13.83 -15.41
CA PHE A 58 -13.45 12.37 -15.29
C PHE A 58 -14.81 11.72 -15.51
N ARG A 59 -15.85 12.25 -14.86
CA ARG A 59 -17.23 11.79 -15.04
C ARG A 59 -17.71 12.02 -16.47
N ASP A 60 -17.40 13.18 -17.05
CA ASP A 60 -17.82 13.52 -18.41
C ASP A 60 -17.18 12.58 -19.45
N LEU A 61 -15.89 12.25 -19.30
CA LEU A 61 -15.20 11.30 -20.17
C LEU A 61 -15.83 9.90 -20.10
N LEU A 62 -16.17 9.42 -18.90
CA LEU A 62 -16.83 8.12 -18.73
C LEU A 62 -18.29 8.14 -19.19
N GLY A 63 -19.00 9.24 -18.99
CA GLY A 63 -20.40 9.41 -19.40
C GLY A 63 -20.57 9.49 -20.92
N ARG A 64 -19.52 9.88 -21.65
CA ARG A 64 -19.53 9.94 -23.13
C ARG A 64 -19.29 8.60 -23.81
N VAL A 65 -18.87 7.57 -23.06
CA VAL A 65 -18.67 6.23 -23.63
C VAL A 65 -20.04 5.60 -23.91
N PRO A 66 -20.31 5.12 -25.14
CA PRO A 66 -21.55 4.41 -25.46
C PRO A 66 -21.48 2.99 -24.89
N TRP A 67 -21.72 2.86 -23.58
CA TRP A 67 -21.58 1.60 -22.84
C TRP A 67 -22.48 0.49 -23.35
N ASP A 68 -23.66 0.85 -23.83
CA ASP A 68 -24.60 -0.04 -24.50
C ASP A 68 -23.92 -0.80 -25.64
N LYS A 69 -23.26 -0.08 -26.56
CA LYS A 69 -22.55 -0.68 -27.71
C LYS A 69 -21.21 -1.29 -27.31
N ALA A 70 -20.50 -0.65 -26.38
CA ALA A 70 -19.17 -1.11 -25.98
C ALA A 70 -19.23 -2.49 -25.30
N LEU A 71 -20.33 -2.78 -24.60
CA LEU A 71 -20.50 -4.01 -23.81
C LEU A 71 -21.46 -5.02 -24.46
N GLU A 72 -22.13 -4.66 -25.56
CA GLU A 72 -23.09 -5.52 -26.26
C GLU A 72 -22.48 -6.87 -26.66
N GLY A 73 -23.17 -7.96 -26.29
CA GLY A 73 -22.77 -9.32 -26.65
C GLY A 73 -21.47 -9.81 -26.00
N ARG A 74 -20.89 -9.07 -25.05
CA ARG A 74 -19.62 -9.42 -24.40
C ARG A 74 -19.82 -10.15 -23.08
N GLY A 75 -18.92 -11.08 -22.79
CA GLY A 75 -18.85 -11.71 -21.46
C GLY A 75 -18.37 -10.74 -20.38
N ALA A 76 -18.52 -11.13 -19.12
CA ALA A 76 -18.14 -10.31 -17.97
C ALA A 76 -16.65 -9.92 -17.98
N GLN A 77 -15.77 -10.86 -18.37
CA GLN A 77 -14.33 -10.61 -18.41
C GLN A 77 -13.95 -9.58 -19.49
N ASP A 78 -14.50 -9.71 -20.70
CA ASP A 78 -14.22 -8.78 -21.80
C ASP A 78 -14.80 -7.40 -21.51
N SER A 79 -16.02 -7.37 -20.97
CA SER A 79 -16.67 -6.15 -20.50
C SER A 79 -15.83 -5.43 -19.44
N TRP A 80 -15.27 -6.18 -18.50
CA TRP A 80 -14.38 -5.64 -17.47
C TRP A 80 -13.10 -5.04 -18.05
N LEU A 81 -12.48 -5.68 -19.03
CA LEU A 81 -11.28 -5.17 -19.69
C LEU A 81 -11.55 -3.84 -20.41
N ILE A 82 -12.69 -3.75 -21.11
CA ILE A 82 -13.11 -2.52 -21.82
C ILE A 82 -13.37 -1.39 -20.84
N PHE A 83 -14.15 -1.67 -19.78
CA PHE A 83 -14.41 -0.70 -18.73
C PHE A 83 -13.10 -0.20 -18.10
N LYS A 84 -12.20 -1.12 -17.76
CA LYS A 84 -10.91 -0.79 -17.16
C LYS A 84 -10.04 0.06 -18.08
N GLY A 85 -10.07 -0.22 -19.39
CA GLY A 85 -9.37 0.58 -20.39
C GLY A 85 -9.84 2.04 -20.39
N HIS A 86 -11.15 2.26 -20.51
CA HIS A 86 -11.73 3.61 -20.46
C HIS A 86 -11.49 4.32 -19.12
N LEU A 87 -11.60 3.59 -18.01
CA LEU A 87 -11.34 4.12 -16.68
C LEU A 87 -9.89 4.63 -16.54
N LEU A 88 -8.92 3.83 -16.96
CA LEU A 88 -7.50 4.19 -16.89
C LEU A 88 -7.18 5.36 -17.83
N GLN A 89 -7.75 5.36 -19.04
CA GLN A 89 -7.58 6.46 -19.99
C GLN A 89 -8.15 7.79 -19.45
N ALA A 90 -9.33 7.76 -18.83
CA ALA A 90 -9.90 8.94 -18.19
C ALA A 90 -9.05 9.38 -16.99
N GLN A 91 -8.52 8.42 -16.22
CA GLN A 91 -7.70 8.68 -15.05
C GLN A 91 -6.40 9.40 -15.43
N GLU A 92 -5.74 8.98 -16.51
CA GLU A 92 -4.51 9.62 -17.01
C GLU A 92 -4.74 11.07 -17.44
N GLN A 93 -5.91 11.38 -18.01
CA GLN A 93 -6.24 12.74 -18.45
C GLN A 93 -6.66 13.66 -17.30
N CYS A 94 -7.33 13.11 -16.28
CA CYS A 94 -7.97 13.93 -15.24
C CYS A 94 -7.15 14.04 -13.95
N ILE A 95 -6.20 13.13 -13.73
CA ILE A 95 -5.49 13.03 -12.44
C ILE A 95 -4.01 13.27 -12.66
N PRO A 96 -3.47 14.40 -12.18
CA PRO A 96 -2.06 14.70 -12.36
C PRO A 96 -1.19 13.73 -11.55
N ALA A 97 -0.06 13.37 -12.13
CA ALA A 97 0.99 12.61 -11.48
C ALA A 97 1.82 13.50 -10.53
N MET A 98 1.95 13.09 -9.27
CA MET A 98 2.89 13.67 -8.31
C MET A 98 4.10 12.78 -8.11
N ARG A 99 5.28 13.39 -8.04
CA ARG A 99 6.49 12.71 -7.59
C ARG A 99 6.45 12.60 -6.08
N LYS A 100 6.49 11.38 -5.53
CA LYS A 100 6.81 11.23 -4.10
C LYS A 100 8.24 11.71 -3.89
N SER A 101 8.39 12.95 -3.43
CA SER A 101 9.69 13.38 -2.91
C SER A 101 9.98 12.56 -1.65
N SER A 102 11.19 12.03 -1.55
CA SER A 102 11.67 11.25 -0.41
C SER A 102 11.65 12.02 0.92
N LYS A 103 11.30 13.32 0.91
CA LYS A 103 11.24 14.16 2.10
C LYS A 103 10.02 13.87 2.98
N ASN A 104 8.91 13.37 2.43
CA ASN A 104 7.69 13.11 3.20
C ASN A 104 7.57 11.69 3.77
N THR A 105 8.55 10.81 3.53
CA THR A 105 8.54 9.42 4.05
C THR A 105 9.23 9.25 5.39
N ARG A 106 9.78 10.32 6.00
CA ARG A 106 10.45 10.20 7.30
C ARG A 106 9.50 9.81 8.45
N ARG A 107 8.20 10.03 8.29
CA ARG A 107 7.20 9.77 9.33
C ARG A 107 5.90 9.23 8.72
N PRO A 108 5.60 7.94 8.88
CA PRO A 108 4.30 7.38 8.53
C PRO A 108 3.15 8.14 9.20
N ALA A 109 1.98 8.21 8.57
CA ALA A 109 0.84 8.97 9.07
C ALA A 109 0.35 8.50 10.46
N TRP A 110 0.55 7.22 10.79
CA TRP A 110 0.21 6.64 12.09
C TRP A 110 1.22 6.97 13.21
N MET A 111 2.38 7.54 12.87
CA MET A 111 3.46 7.77 13.82
C MET A 111 3.30 9.14 14.48
N ASN A 112 2.91 9.19 15.76
CA ASN A 112 2.80 10.43 16.54
C ASN A 112 4.14 10.79 17.25
N LYS A 113 4.26 11.99 17.85
CA LYS A 113 5.51 12.44 18.50
C LYS A 113 5.85 11.60 19.74
N GLU A 114 4.83 11.13 20.46
CA GLU A 114 4.97 10.32 21.66
C GLU A 114 5.56 8.94 21.34
N LEU A 115 5.01 8.26 20.32
CA LEU A 115 5.52 6.99 19.81
C LEU A 115 6.97 7.12 19.35
N LEU A 116 7.32 8.23 18.72
CA LEU A 116 8.70 8.51 18.31
C LEU A 116 9.64 8.62 19.52
N GLY A 117 9.19 9.30 20.59
CA GLY A 117 9.91 9.39 21.86
C GLY A 117 10.13 8.03 22.50
N LYS A 118 9.08 7.20 22.56
CA LYS A 118 9.15 5.83 23.10
C LYS A 118 10.10 4.94 22.29
N VAL A 119 10.09 5.05 20.95
CA VAL A 119 11.03 4.32 20.08
C VAL A 119 12.48 4.78 20.32
N LYS A 120 12.71 6.08 20.51
CA LYS A 120 14.05 6.62 20.79
C LYS A 120 14.59 6.14 22.14
N GLN A 121 13.79 6.24 23.21
CA GLN A 121 14.13 5.75 24.55
C GLN A 121 14.46 4.25 24.53
N LYS A 122 13.65 3.45 23.82
CA LYS A 122 13.92 2.01 23.66
C LYS A 122 15.24 1.77 22.92
N LYS A 123 15.54 2.55 21.89
CA LYS A 123 16.79 2.40 21.14
C LYS A 123 18.01 2.76 21.99
N GLU A 124 17.89 3.76 22.86
CA GLU A 124 18.95 4.16 23.79
C GLU A 124 19.13 3.13 24.92
N ALA A 125 18.05 2.52 25.39
CA ALA A 125 18.10 1.53 26.47
C ALA A 125 18.62 0.15 26.04
N TYR A 126 18.46 -0.23 24.76
CA TYR A 126 18.75 -1.59 24.28
C TYR A 126 19.61 -1.63 23.00
N GLY A 127 20.11 -0.49 22.54
CA GLY A 127 20.96 -0.38 21.36
C GLY A 127 22.45 -0.48 21.69
N GLY A 128 22.86 -1.63 22.22
CA GLY A 128 24.24 -2.12 22.13
C GLY A 128 24.41 -2.94 20.87
#